data_AF-A0AAV8WBL6-F1
#
_entry.id   AF-A0AAV8WBL6-F1
#
_cell.length_a   1.000
_cell.length_b   1.000
_cell.length_c   1.000
_cell.angle_alpha   90.00
_cell.angle_beta   90.00
_cell.angle_gamma   90.00
#
_symmetry.space_group_name_H-M   'P 1'
#
loop_
_entity.id
_entity.type
_entity.pdbx_description
1 polymer ?
#
loop_
_entity_poly.entity_id
_entity_poly.type
_entity_poly.pdbx_seq_one_letter_code
_entity_poly.pdbx_strand_id
1 'polypeptide(L)'
;MGSIFEIVRQPTICLLLCVLVYFIVSKLIFDSVYLTSNLVVDEEFHIPLGQSYCELDFSRWDPKVTTLPGLYLISTSVLKPFGTCSSYSLRFVSLLASVANIFLFYDLFSKYEKSKWQNVFSSLTLALLPPLYFFSHFYYTDVVALTMTLTMFVLSDKGYHYAASAFGFLSVLCRQTNIVWVALVAAKYALTELYKITIHRSGAQETENAIPSKNFFEFIMQLLKRPKNILLNTSLQFWLDLSVYAVILLVFVIFIVLNGSIVVGDKTAHEVAIHIPQLFYYSLFCLIFTWPHFVGEVINFTVFSKRHKVLILLSVLFGIFIVYSNTIVHPYLLADNRHYFFYLWSRFYNRYSLFRYFMVPVYIFSWYVILKMLYDKNDISFFILYLPCVLLVLGTQTLIDIRYYFIPYIIFRLRIKNNSSTVFNVILEFVTFCVINAIAFNLFYTKDIVWDDYEIPQRLIW
;
A
#
# COMPACT_ATOMS: atom_id res chain seq x y z
N MET A 1 19.64 -26.41 -27.53
CA MET A 1 18.99 -26.35 -26.19
C MET A 1 19.90 -25.76 -25.12
N GLY A 2 21.18 -26.14 -25.00
CA GLY A 2 22.10 -25.59 -23.98
C GLY A 2 22.26 -24.06 -23.96
N SER A 3 22.35 -23.40 -25.12
CA SER A 3 22.50 -21.93 -25.18
C SER A 3 21.23 -21.17 -24.79
N ILE A 4 20.04 -21.74 -25.01
CA ILE A 4 18.76 -21.15 -24.58
C ILE A 4 18.68 -21.17 -23.05
N PHE A 5 19.12 -22.26 -22.40
CA PHE A 5 19.18 -22.35 -20.95
C PHE A 5 20.16 -21.37 -20.31
N GLU A 6 21.29 -21.06 -20.97
CA GLU A 6 22.21 -20.02 -20.49
C GLU A 6 21.66 -18.60 -20.64
N ILE A 7 20.95 -18.32 -21.74
CA ILE A 7 20.31 -17.01 -21.98
C ILE A 7 19.18 -16.79 -20.96
N VAL A 8 18.34 -17.80 -20.72
CA VAL A 8 17.28 -17.74 -19.69
C VAL A 8 17.89 -17.49 -18.31
N ARG A 9 19.16 -17.87 -18.04
CA ARG A 9 19.82 -17.66 -16.76
C ARG A 9 20.09 -16.19 -16.41
N GLN A 10 19.85 -15.25 -17.34
CA GLN A 10 19.94 -13.82 -17.06
C GLN A 10 18.66 -13.30 -16.37
N PRO A 11 18.74 -12.76 -15.14
CA PRO A 11 17.55 -12.34 -14.39
C PRO A 11 16.73 -11.25 -15.08
N THR A 12 17.36 -10.41 -15.89
CA THR A 12 16.70 -9.39 -16.73
C THR A 12 15.82 -10.03 -17.81
N ILE A 13 16.31 -11.08 -18.47
CA ILE A 13 15.54 -11.81 -19.48
C ILE A 13 14.37 -12.52 -18.83
N CYS A 14 14.57 -13.17 -17.66
CA CYS A 14 13.46 -13.77 -16.93
C CYS A 14 12.43 -12.73 -16.48
N LEU A 15 12.84 -11.57 -15.98
CA LEU A 15 11.91 -10.50 -15.61
C LEU A 15 11.04 -10.09 -16.81
N LEU A 16 11.65 -9.85 -17.97
CA LEU A 16 10.94 -9.48 -19.19
C LEU A 16 9.97 -10.58 -19.65
N LEU A 17 10.37 -11.85 -19.59
CA LEU A 17 9.49 -12.98 -19.91
C LEU A 17 8.31 -13.08 -18.93
N CYS A 18 8.55 -12.95 -17.63
CA CYS A 18 7.51 -12.95 -16.61
C CYS A 18 6.53 -11.78 -16.80
N VAL A 19 7.04 -10.58 -17.09
CA VAL A 19 6.23 -9.40 -17.40
C VAL A 19 5.41 -9.61 -18.66
N LEU A 20 5.98 -10.21 -19.71
CA LEU A 20 5.26 -10.52 -20.95
C LEU A 20 4.13 -11.52 -20.69
N VAL A 21 4.38 -12.60 -19.96
CA VAL A 21 3.36 -13.59 -19.58
C VAL A 21 2.27 -12.93 -18.73
N TYR A 22 2.65 -12.15 -17.73
CA TYR A 22 1.71 -11.39 -16.90
C TYR A 22 0.84 -10.48 -17.76
N PHE A 23 1.43 -9.71 -18.68
CA PHE A 23 0.69 -8.81 -19.55
C PHE A 23 -0.29 -9.55 -20.46
N ILE A 24 0.14 -10.64 -21.11
CA ILE A 24 -0.73 -11.43 -22.00
C ILE A 24 -1.93 -11.98 -21.22
N VAL A 25 -1.69 -12.62 -20.06
CA VAL A 25 -2.76 -13.19 -19.24
C VAL A 25 -3.69 -12.09 -18.72
N SER A 26 -3.14 -11.01 -18.18
CA SER A 26 -3.92 -9.90 -17.64
C SER A 26 -4.70 -9.17 -18.73
N LYS A 27 -4.18 -9.10 -19.96
CA LYS A 27 -4.90 -8.53 -21.10
C LYS A 27 -6.12 -9.36 -21.50
N LEU A 28 -6.01 -10.68 -21.48
CA LEU A 28 -7.16 -11.56 -21.75
C LEU A 28 -8.25 -11.42 -20.68
N ILE A 29 -7.84 -11.34 -19.40
CA ILE A 29 -8.75 -11.09 -18.28
C ILE A 29 -9.36 -9.70 -18.40
N PHE A 30 -8.57 -8.69 -18.75
CA PHE A 30 -9.00 -7.31 -18.97
C PHE A 30 -10.10 -7.21 -20.02
N ASP A 31 -9.93 -7.85 -21.17
CA ASP A 31 -10.96 -7.86 -22.22
C ASP A 31 -12.24 -8.55 -21.73
N SER A 32 -12.09 -9.66 -21.00
CA SER A 32 -13.23 -10.38 -20.42
C SER A 32 -13.97 -9.54 -19.37
N VAL A 33 -13.23 -8.81 -18.52
CA VAL A 33 -13.80 -7.86 -17.54
C VAL A 33 -14.55 -6.74 -18.24
N TYR A 34 -13.95 -6.15 -19.29
CA TYR A 34 -14.57 -5.09 -20.06
C TYR A 34 -15.87 -5.53 -20.73
N LEU A 35 -15.91 -6.74 -21.30
CA LEU A 35 -17.11 -7.30 -21.91
C LEU A 35 -18.19 -7.70 -20.89
N THR A 36 -17.81 -7.96 -19.64
CA THR A 36 -18.74 -8.40 -18.59
C THR A 36 -19.53 -7.24 -17.98
N SER A 37 -18.87 -6.09 -17.73
CA SER A 37 -19.53 -4.91 -17.17
C SER A 37 -18.98 -3.61 -17.73
N ASN A 38 -19.89 -2.78 -18.22
CA ASN A 38 -19.60 -1.44 -18.73
C ASN A 38 -19.24 -0.46 -17.60
N LEU A 39 -19.75 -0.68 -16.39
CA LEU A 39 -19.58 0.21 -15.26
C LEU A 39 -19.48 -0.59 -13.95
N VAL A 40 -18.58 -0.19 -13.05
CA VAL A 40 -18.38 -0.86 -11.76
C VAL A 40 -18.22 0.16 -10.64
N VAL A 41 -19.25 0.26 -9.79
CA VAL A 41 -19.27 1.04 -8.54
C VAL A 41 -18.70 2.46 -8.76
N ASP A 42 -17.49 2.77 -8.29
CA ASP A 42 -16.93 4.12 -8.36
C ASP A 42 -16.58 4.58 -9.79
N GLU A 43 -16.54 3.67 -10.77
CA GLU A 43 -16.34 4.04 -12.19
C GLU A 43 -17.47 4.91 -12.74
N GLU A 44 -18.65 4.87 -12.11
CA GLU A 44 -19.77 5.78 -12.38
C GLU A 44 -19.34 7.24 -12.33
N PHE A 45 -18.46 7.58 -11.39
CA PHE A 45 -17.94 8.93 -11.23
C PHE A 45 -16.60 9.14 -11.96
N HIS A 46 -15.72 8.12 -11.96
CA HIS A 46 -14.38 8.27 -12.51
C HIS A 46 -14.32 8.27 -14.05
N ILE A 47 -15.11 7.44 -14.74
CA ILE A 47 -15.07 7.36 -16.21
C ILE A 47 -15.49 8.68 -16.87
N PRO A 48 -16.64 9.30 -16.52
CA PRO A 48 -17.06 10.56 -17.14
C PRO A 48 -16.04 11.70 -16.92
N LEU A 49 -15.44 11.77 -15.74
CA LEU A 49 -14.40 12.77 -15.44
C LEU A 49 -13.11 12.49 -16.23
N GLY A 50 -12.70 11.23 -16.34
CA GLY A 50 -11.57 10.84 -17.18
C GLY A 50 -11.77 11.24 -18.65
N GLN A 51 -12.96 11.04 -19.20
CA GLN A 51 -13.31 11.43 -20.57
C GLN A 51 -13.27 12.96 -20.75
N SER A 52 -13.92 13.70 -19.85
CA SER A 52 -13.96 15.16 -19.86
C SER A 52 -12.55 15.80 -19.75
N TYR A 53 -11.70 15.27 -18.88
CA TYR A 53 -10.31 15.71 -18.77
C TYR A 53 -9.49 15.37 -20.03
N CYS A 54 -9.81 14.26 -20.71
CA CYS A 54 -9.17 13.90 -21.97
C CYS A 54 -9.60 14.85 -23.11
N GLU A 55 -10.78 15.44 -23.02
CA GLU A 55 -11.26 16.52 -23.88
C GLU A 55 -10.69 17.91 -23.51
N LEU A 56 -9.85 17.97 -22.48
CA LEU A 56 -9.28 19.20 -21.90
C LEU A 56 -10.31 20.10 -21.22
N ASP A 57 -11.47 19.56 -20.87
CA ASP A 57 -12.43 20.21 -19.99
C ASP A 57 -12.10 19.88 -18.52
N PHE A 58 -11.26 20.72 -17.91
CA PHE A 58 -10.87 20.60 -16.51
C PHE A 58 -11.89 21.25 -15.55
N SER A 59 -12.95 21.85 -16.06
CA SER A 59 -13.95 22.57 -15.26
C SER A 59 -15.01 21.64 -14.67
N ARG A 60 -15.24 20.49 -15.31
CA ARG A 60 -16.20 19.49 -14.84
C ARG A 60 -15.70 18.79 -13.58
N TRP A 61 -16.57 18.70 -12.57
CA TRP A 61 -16.30 17.99 -11.32
C TRP A 61 -17.56 17.32 -10.78
N ASP A 62 -17.41 16.13 -10.21
CA ASP A 62 -18.50 15.42 -9.54
C ASP A 62 -18.35 15.53 -8.00
N PRO A 63 -19.34 16.08 -7.27
CA PRO A 63 -19.28 16.23 -5.81
C PRO A 63 -19.16 14.91 -5.03
N LYS A 64 -19.43 13.76 -5.64
CA LYS A 64 -19.26 12.43 -5.01
C LYS A 64 -17.84 11.92 -5.06
N VAL A 65 -16.99 12.47 -5.91
CA VAL A 65 -15.57 12.08 -5.97
C VAL A 65 -14.82 12.65 -4.78
N THR A 66 -14.31 11.76 -3.94
CA THR A 66 -13.57 12.11 -2.72
C THR A 66 -12.09 12.37 -2.97
N THR A 67 -11.54 11.94 -4.11
CA THR A 67 -10.12 12.02 -4.49
C THR A 67 -9.78 13.27 -5.29
N LEU A 68 -8.50 13.65 -5.32
CA LEU A 68 -7.97 14.70 -6.19
C LEU A 68 -7.89 14.24 -7.67
N PRO A 69 -7.71 15.14 -8.66
CA PRO A 69 -7.79 14.81 -10.10
C PRO A 69 -6.59 14.04 -10.67
N GLY A 70 -5.69 13.49 -9.84
CA GLY A 70 -4.42 12.91 -10.30
C GLY A 70 -4.58 11.77 -11.30
N LEU A 71 -5.56 10.89 -11.09
CA LEU A 71 -5.86 9.80 -12.03
C LEU A 71 -6.22 10.34 -13.42
N TYR A 72 -7.04 11.38 -13.49
CA TYR A 72 -7.51 11.97 -14.75
C TYR A 72 -6.38 12.71 -15.47
N LEU A 73 -5.58 13.49 -14.74
CA LEU A 73 -4.43 14.22 -15.28
C LEU A 73 -3.38 13.27 -15.87
N ILE A 74 -3.08 12.18 -15.17
CA ILE A 74 -2.15 11.14 -15.64
C ILE A 74 -2.72 10.45 -16.88
N SER A 75 -3.99 10.06 -16.84
CA SER A 75 -4.64 9.38 -17.97
C SER A 75 -4.71 10.28 -19.19
N THR A 76 -5.05 11.56 -19.05
CA THR A 76 -5.02 12.53 -20.15
C THR A 76 -3.62 12.66 -20.74
N SER A 77 -2.59 12.73 -19.90
CA SER A 77 -1.19 12.86 -20.33
C SER A 77 -0.71 11.63 -21.12
N VAL A 78 -1.20 10.44 -20.77
CA VAL A 78 -0.88 9.19 -21.46
C VAL A 78 -1.72 9.03 -22.74
N LEU A 79 -3.01 9.32 -22.70
CA LEU A 79 -3.96 8.94 -23.74
C LEU A 79 -4.20 10.01 -24.82
N LYS A 80 -4.19 11.29 -24.45
CA LYS A 80 -4.45 12.41 -25.37
C LYS A 80 -3.49 12.46 -26.55
N PRO A 81 -2.17 12.22 -26.39
CA PRO A 81 -1.23 12.20 -27.53
C PRO A 81 -1.57 11.15 -28.59
N PHE A 82 -2.28 10.09 -28.23
CA PHE A 82 -2.71 9.02 -29.14
C PHE A 82 -4.16 9.16 -29.60
N GLY A 83 -4.89 10.18 -29.14
CA GLY A 83 -6.30 10.39 -29.49
C GLY A 83 -7.25 9.30 -28.99
N THR A 84 -6.91 8.59 -27.91
CA THR A 84 -7.69 7.44 -27.42
C THR A 84 -8.30 7.68 -26.03
N CYS A 85 -9.51 8.24 -25.97
CA CYS A 85 -10.17 8.64 -24.70
C CYS A 85 -11.39 7.78 -24.34
N SER A 86 -11.46 6.52 -24.79
CA SER A 86 -12.59 5.63 -24.47
C SER A 86 -12.50 5.11 -23.02
N SER A 87 -13.62 4.63 -22.47
CA SER A 87 -13.64 3.93 -21.17
C SER A 87 -12.65 2.75 -21.14
N TYR A 88 -12.54 2.02 -22.25
CA TYR A 88 -11.55 0.96 -22.44
C TYR A 88 -10.12 1.50 -22.26
N SER A 89 -9.77 2.60 -22.94
CA SER A 89 -8.43 3.19 -22.84
C SER A 89 -8.13 3.72 -21.44
N LEU A 90 -9.12 4.31 -20.76
CA LEU A 90 -8.99 4.75 -19.37
C LEU A 90 -8.68 3.57 -18.45
N ARG A 91 -9.46 2.49 -18.51
CA ARG A 91 -9.16 1.25 -17.75
C ARG A 91 -7.78 0.69 -18.10
N PHE A 92 -7.36 0.79 -19.35
CA PHE A 92 -6.06 0.28 -19.82
C PHE A 92 -4.88 1.00 -19.16
N VAL A 93 -5.02 2.27 -18.74
CA VAL A 93 -3.99 2.99 -17.97
C VAL A 93 -3.70 2.28 -16.65
N SER A 94 -4.71 1.78 -15.94
CA SER A 94 -4.53 1.00 -14.71
C SER A 94 -3.77 -0.30 -14.96
N LEU A 95 -4.05 -0.97 -16.09
CA LEU A 95 -3.33 -2.18 -16.47
C LEU A 95 -1.86 -1.88 -16.78
N LEU A 96 -1.56 -0.81 -17.52
CA LEU A 96 -0.18 -0.38 -17.78
C LEU A 96 0.56 -0.02 -16.48
N ALA A 97 -0.11 0.67 -15.55
CA ALA A 97 0.44 0.98 -14.25
C ALA A 97 0.79 -0.29 -13.44
N SER A 98 -0.03 -1.35 -13.53
CA SER A 98 0.26 -2.64 -12.89
C SER A 98 1.51 -3.32 -13.45
N VAL A 99 1.75 -3.22 -14.77
CA VAL A 99 2.97 -3.71 -15.42
C VAL A 99 4.19 -2.91 -14.92
N ALA A 100 4.07 -1.58 -14.85
CA ALA A 100 5.13 -0.71 -14.31
C ALA A 100 5.48 -1.07 -12.85
N ASN A 101 4.47 -1.41 -12.04
CA ASN A 101 4.67 -1.83 -10.65
C ASN A 101 5.57 -3.06 -10.51
N ILE A 102 5.55 -4.01 -11.46
CA ILE A 102 6.45 -5.18 -11.42
C ILE A 102 7.92 -4.76 -11.47
N PHE A 103 8.27 -3.79 -12.33
CA PHE A 103 9.63 -3.28 -12.42
C PHE A 103 10.03 -2.51 -11.15
N LEU A 104 9.12 -1.71 -10.61
CA LEU A 104 9.36 -0.96 -9.38
C LEU A 104 9.53 -1.89 -8.17
N PHE A 105 8.73 -2.95 -8.06
CA PHE A 105 8.91 -4.00 -7.04
C PHE A 105 10.28 -4.68 -7.19
N TYR A 106 10.69 -5.01 -8.41
CA TYR A 106 11.98 -5.65 -8.66
C TYR A 106 13.15 -4.77 -8.22
N ASP A 107 13.12 -3.48 -8.53
CA ASP A 107 14.11 -2.50 -8.10
C ASP A 107 14.17 -2.41 -6.56
N LEU A 108 13.01 -2.32 -5.90
CA LEU A 108 12.93 -2.23 -4.43
C LEU A 108 13.39 -3.52 -3.73
N PHE A 109 13.04 -4.70 -4.25
CA PHE A 109 13.56 -5.97 -3.71
C PHE A 109 15.06 -6.10 -3.90
N SER A 110 15.60 -5.61 -5.02
CA SER A 110 17.05 -5.67 -5.31
C SER A 110 17.91 -4.87 -4.34
N LYS A 111 17.33 -3.97 -3.55
CA LYS A 111 18.00 -3.27 -2.44
C LYS A 111 18.25 -4.18 -1.24
N TYR A 112 17.30 -5.06 -0.94
CA TYR A 112 17.32 -5.88 0.28
C TYR A 112 17.85 -7.29 0.03
N GLU A 113 17.61 -7.83 -1.16
CA GLU A 113 17.82 -9.23 -1.47
C GLU A 113 18.87 -9.44 -2.57
N LYS A 114 19.82 -10.34 -2.30
CA LYS A 114 20.92 -10.66 -3.22
C LYS A 114 20.46 -11.55 -4.39
N SER A 115 19.41 -12.35 -4.19
CA SER A 115 18.95 -13.32 -5.18
C SER A 115 18.04 -12.69 -6.22
N LYS A 116 18.62 -12.34 -7.37
CA LYS A 116 17.88 -11.71 -8.48
C LYS A 116 16.65 -12.51 -8.94
N TRP A 117 16.71 -13.84 -8.89
CA TRP A 117 15.60 -14.73 -9.25
C TRP A 117 14.41 -14.64 -8.30
N GLN A 118 14.69 -14.62 -7.00
CA GLN A 118 13.65 -14.45 -5.99
C GLN A 118 13.02 -13.06 -6.09
N ASN A 119 13.79 -12.04 -6.47
CA ASN A 119 13.28 -10.69 -6.69
C ASN A 119 12.28 -10.68 -7.85
N VAL A 120 12.58 -11.32 -8.98
CA VAL A 120 11.62 -11.45 -10.10
C VAL A 120 10.33 -12.12 -9.64
N PHE A 121 10.44 -13.27 -8.97
CA PHE A 121 9.27 -14.03 -8.56
C PHE A 121 8.45 -13.34 -7.48
N SER A 122 9.09 -12.68 -6.51
CA SER A 122 8.41 -11.90 -5.47
C SER A 122 7.72 -10.66 -6.05
N SER A 123 8.32 -10.04 -7.07
CA SER A 123 7.73 -8.89 -7.77
C SER A 123 6.47 -9.29 -8.54
N LEU A 124 6.53 -10.43 -9.26
CA LEU A 124 5.36 -11.00 -9.93
C LEU A 124 4.26 -11.38 -8.93
N THR A 125 4.64 -11.98 -7.80
CA THR A 125 3.70 -12.34 -6.73
C THR A 125 3.01 -11.11 -6.16
N LEU A 126 3.74 -10.02 -5.87
CA LEU A 126 3.14 -8.77 -5.39
C LEU A 126 2.18 -8.14 -6.41
N ALA A 127 2.50 -8.18 -7.70
CA ALA A 127 1.62 -7.68 -8.76
C ALA A 127 0.33 -8.51 -8.92
N LEU A 128 0.29 -9.72 -8.37
CA LEU A 128 -0.88 -10.59 -8.31
C LEU A 128 -1.61 -10.53 -6.97
N LEU A 129 -1.23 -9.63 -6.05
CA LEU A 129 -1.97 -9.41 -4.80
C LEU A 129 -3.47 -9.26 -5.10
N PRO A 130 -4.35 -10.17 -4.66
CA PRO A 130 -5.64 -10.34 -5.31
C PRO A 130 -6.53 -9.11 -5.44
N PRO A 131 -6.74 -8.28 -4.40
CA PRO A 131 -7.52 -7.07 -4.56
C PRO A 131 -6.84 -6.02 -5.44
N LEU A 132 -5.51 -5.84 -5.32
CA LEU A 132 -4.78 -4.91 -6.17
C LEU A 132 -4.81 -5.32 -7.64
N TYR A 133 -4.62 -6.62 -7.92
CA TYR A 133 -4.71 -7.18 -9.25
C TYR A 133 -6.13 -7.08 -9.81
N PHE A 134 -7.16 -7.24 -9.01
CA PHE A 134 -8.53 -7.00 -9.45
C PHE A 134 -8.72 -5.54 -9.92
N PHE A 135 -8.31 -4.57 -9.11
CA PHE A 135 -8.43 -3.15 -9.45
C PHE A 135 -7.51 -2.69 -10.60
N SER A 136 -6.52 -3.48 -11.03
CA SER A 136 -5.75 -3.15 -12.25
C SER A 136 -6.54 -3.30 -13.55
N HIS A 137 -7.75 -3.86 -13.49
CA HIS A 137 -8.64 -4.05 -14.64
C HIS A 137 -9.75 -2.99 -14.70
N PHE A 138 -9.78 -2.06 -13.75
CA PHE A 138 -10.79 -1.00 -13.64
C PHE A 138 -10.15 0.38 -13.55
N TYR A 139 -10.93 1.42 -13.81
CA TYR A 139 -10.49 2.80 -13.78
C TYR A 139 -10.62 3.41 -12.38
N TYR A 140 -9.72 2.97 -11.49
CA TYR A 140 -9.64 3.39 -10.10
C TYR A 140 -8.31 4.10 -9.81
N THR A 141 -8.28 4.91 -8.76
CA THR A 141 -7.10 5.70 -8.40
C THR A 141 -5.96 4.86 -7.83
N ASP A 142 -6.24 3.67 -7.29
CA ASP A 142 -5.34 2.87 -6.46
C ASP A 142 -4.05 2.44 -7.13
N VAL A 143 -4.15 1.82 -8.31
CA VAL A 143 -2.99 1.21 -8.99
C VAL A 143 -2.02 2.28 -9.47
N VAL A 144 -2.55 3.38 -10.02
CA VAL A 144 -1.77 4.53 -10.46
C VAL A 144 -1.15 5.25 -9.26
N ALA A 145 -1.92 5.47 -8.19
CA ALA A 145 -1.41 6.07 -6.95
C ALA A 145 -0.23 5.27 -6.38
N LEU A 146 -0.35 3.94 -6.37
CA LEU A 146 0.71 3.03 -5.96
C LEU A 146 1.94 3.17 -6.87
N THR A 147 1.79 3.20 -8.19
CA THR A 147 2.93 3.41 -9.12
C THR A 147 3.68 4.69 -8.81
N MET A 148 2.97 5.79 -8.56
CA MET A 148 3.59 7.07 -8.21
C MET A 148 4.33 6.98 -6.85
N THR A 149 3.72 6.35 -5.83
CA THR A 149 4.37 6.15 -4.52
C THR A 149 5.62 5.26 -4.61
N LEU A 150 5.57 4.16 -5.36
CA LEU A 150 6.72 3.28 -5.54
C LEU A 150 7.85 3.97 -6.31
N THR A 151 7.50 4.76 -7.33
CA THR A 151 8.48 5.56 -8.09
C THR A 151 9.17 6.58 -7.18
N MET A 152 8.41 7.26 -6.30
CA MET A 152 8.98 8.13 -5.26
C MET A 152 9.97 7.38 -4.37
N PHE A 153 9.63 6.17 -3.90
CA PHE A 153 10.55 5.38 -3.07
C PHE A 153 11.82 4.99 -3.82
N VAL A 154 11.72 4.48 -5.05
CA VAL A 154 12.88 4.10 -5.88
C VAL A 154 13.78 5.31 -6.14
N LEU A 155 13.22 6.45 -6.49
CA LEU A 155 13.98 7.66 -6.78
C LEU A 155 14.64 8.24 -5.51
N SER A 156 13.92 8.26 -4.39
CA SER A 156 14.48 8.71 -3.12
C SER A 156 15.61 7.81 -2.65
N ASP A 157 15.49 6.49 -2.84
CA ASP A 157 16.54 5.54 -2.49
C ASP A 157 17.79 5.71 -3.35
N LYS A 158 17.63 6.18 -4.60
CA LYS A 158 18.73 6.53 -5.51
C LYS A 158 19.29 7.95 -5.28
N GLY A 159 18.75 8.71 -4.32
CA GLY A 159 19.17 10.08 -4.00
C GLY A 159 18.58 11.16 -4.91
N TYR A 160 17.67 10.82 -5.81
CA TYR A 160 17.02 11.78 -6.73
C TYR A 160 15.81 12.46 -6.08
N HIS A 161 16.04 13.26 -5.03
CA HIS A 161 14.97 13.81 -4.17
C HIS A 161 13.98 14.73 -4.87
N TYR A 162 14.42 15.54 -5.85
CA TYR A 162 13.54 16.41 -6.64
C TYR A 162 12.57 15.61 -7.53
N ALA A 163 13.06 14.58 -8.20
CA ALA A 163 12.20 13.72 -9.00
C ALA A 163 11.28 12.89 -8.09
N ALA A 164 11.82 12.38 -6.98
CA ALA A 164 11.03 11.65 -5.99
C ALA A 164 9.88 12.50 -5.42
N SER A 165 10.11 13.79 -5.10
CA SER A 165 9.06 14.68 -4.59
C SER A 165 7.99 14.96 -5.64
N ALA A 166 8.35 15.10 -6.93
CA ALA A 166 7.37 15.24 -8.01
C ALA A 166 6.42 14.03 -8.10
N PHE A 167 6.97 12.81 -8.05
CA PHE A 167 6.15 11.58 -7.99
C PHE A 167 5.38 11.44 -6.67
N GLY A 168 5.95 11.91 -5.56
CA GLY A 168 5.27 12.02 -4.27
C GLY A 168 4.03 12.91 -4.38
N PHE A 169 4.15 14.09 -4.98
CA PHE A 169 3.05 15.01 -5.25
C PHE A 169 1.98 14.39 -6.16
N LEU A 170 2.38 13.74 -7.26
CA LEU A 170 1.45 13.02 -8.14
C LEU A 170 0.70 11.90 -7.39
N SER A 171 1.38 11.21 -6.47
CA SER A 171 0.74 10.19 -5.64
C SER A 171 -0.32 10.77 -4.71
N VAL A 172 -0.09 11.96 -4.15
CA VAL A 172 -1.06 12.71 -3.32
C VAL A 172 -2.23 13.19 -4.17
N LEU A 173 -1.98 13.66 -5.40
CA LEU A 173 -3.02 14.03 -6.35
C LEU A 173 -3.90 12.84 -6.76
N CYS A 174 -3.38 11.62 -6.76
CA CYS A 174 -4.22 10.43 -6.99
C CYS A 174 -5.01 10.05 -5.74
N ARG A 175 -4.36 10.07 -4.56
CA ARG A 175 -4.98 9.78 -3.27
C ARG A 175 -4.35 10.64 -2.16
N GLN A 176 -5.17 11.45 -1.48
CA GLN A 176 -4.71 12.40 -0.45
C GLN A 176 -4.00 11.71 0.72
N THR A 177 -4.43 10.50 1.07
CA THR A 177 -3.83 9.67 2.13
C THR A 177 -2.35 9.36 1.87
N ASN A 178 -1.88 9.46 0.62
CA ASN A 178 -0.49 9.19 0.28
C ASN A 178 0.49 10.24 0.80
N ILE A 179 0.00 11.37 1.33
CA ILE A 179 0.82 12.38 2.00
C ILE A 179 1.67 11.78 3.12
N VAL A 180 1.16 10.75 3.79
CA VAL A 180 1.86 10.07 4.89
C VAL A 180 3.11 9.35 4.37
N TRP A 181 3.10 8.84 3.14
CA TRP A 181 4.27 8.20 2.53
C TRP A 181 5.33 9.22 2.10
N VAL A 182 4.90 10.42 1.69
CA VAL A 182 5.81 11.56 1.47
C VAL A 182 6.50 11.94 2.79
N ALA A 183 5.73 12.01 3.88
CA ALA A 183 6.26 12.27 5.22
C ALA A 183 7.24 11.17 5.67
N LEU A 184 6.95 9.89 5.39
CA LEU A 184 7.84 8.77 5.69
C LEU A 184 9.19 8.92 4.98
N VAL A 185 9.18 9.26 3.69
CA VAL A 185 10.42 9.48 2.90
C VAL A 185 11.21 10.65 3.47
N ALA A 186 10.56 11.79 3.69
CA ALA A 186 11.19 12.98 4.24
C ALA A 186 11.82 12.71 5.62
N ALA A 187 11.07 12.04 6.50
CA ALA A 187 11.54 11.70 7.83
C ALA A 187 12.70 10.68 7.80
N LYS A 188 12.64 9.68 6.91
CA LYS A 188 13.72 8.69 6.77
C LYS A 188 15.01 9.34 6.24
N TYR A 189 14.90 10.20 5.23
CA TYR A 189 16.02 11.00 4.73
C TYR A 189 16.63 11.85 5.85
N ALA A 190 15.80 12.66 6.51
CA ALA A 190 16.25 13.55 7.58
C ALA A 190 16.94 12.78 8.72
N LEU A 191 16.34 11.68 9.17
CA LEU A 191 16.87 10.87 10.28
C LEU A 191 18.22 10.24 9.92
N THR A 192 18.37 9.75 8.69
CA THR A 192 19.60 9.09 8.22
C THR A 192 20.74 10.09 8.08
N GLU A 193 20.50 11.27 7.48
CA GLU A 193 21.51 12.32 7.33
C GLU A 193 21.94 12.92 8.68
N LEU A 194 20.99 13.17 9.58
CA LEU A 194 21.31 13.64 10.94
C LEU A 194 22.12 12.60 11.72
N TYR A 195 21.84 11.31 11.52
CA TYR A 195 22.61 10.23 12.13
C TYR A 195 24.06 10.18 11.64
N LYS A 196 24.29 10.32 10.33
CA LYS A 196 25.65 10.38 9.73
C LYS A 196 26.50 11.48 10.35
N ILE A 197 25.94 12.68 10.50
CA ILE A 197 26.62 13.84 11.11
C ILE A 197 26.98 13.56 12.58
N THR A 198 26.12 12.85 13.29
CA THR A 198 26.32 12.51 14.70
C THR A 198 27.42 11.45 14.87
N ILE A 199 27.46 10.44 14.00
CA ILE A 199 28.42 9.32 14.07
C ILE A 199 29.79 9.64 13.46
N HIS A 200 29.91 10.46 12.42
CA HIS A 200 31.22 10.85 11.88
C HIS A 200 32.14 11.48 12.94
N ARG A 201 31.57 12.02 14.02
CA ARG A 201 32.32 12.54 15.17
C ARG A 201 32.80 11.48 16.17
N SER A 202 32.30 10.25 16.05
CA SER A 202 32.50 9.15 17.01
C SER A 202 33.46 8.06 16.51
N GLY A 203 34.02 8.19 15.30
CA GLY A 203 35.05 7.27 14.77
C GLY A 203 34.59 5.84 14.43
N ALA A 204 33.28 5.60 14.34
CA ALA A 204 32.71 4.27 14.04
C ALA A 204 32.55 4.02 12.52
N GLN A 205 32.74 2.75 12.12
CA GLN A 205 32.62 2.27 10.73
C GLN A 205 31.30 2.67 10.07
N GLU A 206 31.41 3.13 8.82
CA GLU A 206 30.31 3.58 7.96
C GLU A 206 29.32 2.44 7.70
N THR A 207 28.06 2.66 8.08
CA THR A 207 26.92 1.97 7.45
C THR A 207 26.15 3.05 6.70
N GLU A 208 26.32 3.09 5.38
CA GLU A 208 26.05 4.29 4.58
C GLU A 208 24.59 4.78 4.65
N ASN A 209 23.59 4.00 5.06
CA ASN A 209 22.18 4.43 5.10
C ASN A 209 21.31 3.73 6.16
N ALA A 210 21.88 3.29 7.28
CA ALA A 210 21.16 2.50 8.28
C ALA A 210 21.41 2.99 9.72
N ILE A 211 20.39 2.92 10.58
CA ILE A 211 20.51 3.28 12.00
C ILE A 211 20.36 2.02 12.86
N PRO A 212 21.46 1.45 13.38
CA PRO A 212 21.42 0.31 14.27
C PRO A 212 20.62 0.60 15.54
N SER A 213 19.78 -0.37 15.92
CA SER A 213 18.94 -0.30 17.13
C SER A 213 19.71 0.06 18.41
N LYS A 214 20.95 -0.43 18.56
CA LYS A 214 21.80 -0.16 19.73
C LYS A 214 22.20 1.31 19.86
N ASN A 215 22.39 2.00 18.74
CA ASN A 215 22.89 3.37 18.71
C ASN A 215 21.76 4.39 18.68
N PHE A 216 20.52 3.95 18.45
CA PHE A 216 19.38 4.84 18.25
C PHE A 216 19.09 5.74 19.45
N PHE A 217 19.07 5.19 20.67
CA PHE A 217 18.80 5.99 21.87
C PHE A 217 19.90 7.05 22.11
N GLU A 218 21.16 6.66 21.92
CA GLU A 218 22.29 7.58 22.04
C GLU A 218 22.18 8.70 21.00
N PHE A 219 21.89 8.36 19.75
CA PHE A 219 21.66 9.31 18.67
C PHE A 219 20.56 10.33 19.02
N ILE A 220 19.39 9.88 19.46
CA ILE A 220 18.28 10.77 19.83
C ILE A 220 18.68 11.67 21.02
N MET A 221 19.38 11.12 22.02
CA MET A 221 19.85 11.91 23.16
C MET A 221 20.85 12.98 22.74
N GLN A 222 21.77 12.67 21.82
CA GLN A 222 22.71 13.65 21.26
C GLN A 222 21.98 14.73 20.45
N LEU A 223 20.99 14.35 19.65
CA LEU A 223 20.14 15.26 18.88
C LEU A 223 19.41 16.27 19.78
N LEU A 224 18.83 15.79 20.89
CA LEU A 224 18.12 16.63 21.86
C LEU A 224 19.05 17.52 22.70
N LYS A 225 20.24 17.03 23.06
CA LYS A 225 21.20 17.80 23.87
C LYS A 225 21.89 18.92 23.09
N ARG A 226 22.12 18.74 21.80
CA ARG A 226 22.91 19.69 20.97
C ARG A 226 22.28 19.96 19.60
N PRO A 227 20.99 20.39 19.54
CA PRO A 227 20.28 20.54 18.27
C PRO A 227 20.92 21.61 17.38
N LYS A 228 21.27 22.77 17.94
CA LYS A 228 21.91 23.86 17.18
C LYS A 228 23.21 23.42 16.54
N ASN A 229 24.07 22.70 17.27
CA ASN A 229 25.35 22.26 16.74
C ASN A 229 25.15 21.24 15.61
N ILE A 230 24.19 20.33 15.72
CA ILE A 230 23.95 19.35 14.65
C ILE A 230 23.38 20.04 13.41
N LEU A 231 22.39 20.92 13.59
CA LEU A 231 21.76 21.67 12.50
C LEU A 231 22.72 22.65 11.81
N LEU A 232 23.69 23.22 12.52
CA LEU A 232 24.72 24.07 11.89
C LEU A 232 25.74 23.28 11.05
N ASN A 233 25.84 21.95 11.25
CA ASN A 233 26.75 21.09 10.51
C ASN A 233 26.07 20.33 9.35
N THR A 234 24.77 20.54 9.13
CA THR A 234 24.08 20.02 7.93
C THR A 234 24.51 20.82 6.70
N SER A 235 24.60 20.16 5.55
CA SER A 235 24.91 20.80 4.28
C SER A 235 23.73 21.64 3.75
N LEU A 236 23.99 22.57 2.83
CA LEU A 236 22.92 23.25 2.10
C LEU A 236 22.07 22.25 1.31
N GLN A 237 22.71 21.22 0.73
CA GLN A 237 22.02 20.16 -0.03
C GLN A 237 20.99 19.42 0.83
N PHE A 238 21.31 19.13 2.10
CA PHE A 238 20.36 18.54 3.05
C PHE A 238 19.06 19.36 3.16
N TRP A 239 19.18 20.68 3.30
CA TRP A 239 18.02 21.56 3.40
C TRP A 239 17.26 21.66 2.08
N LEU A 240 17.96 21.70 0.95
CA LEU A 240 17.33 21.74 -0.37
C LEU A 240 16.54 20.46 -0.65
N ASP A 241 17.12 19.28 -0.41
CA ASP A 241 16.46 18.00 -0.58
C ASP A 241 15.29 17.80 0.41
N LEU A 242 15.43 18.24 1.66
CA LEU A 242 14.33 18.18 2.63
C LEU A 242 13.21 19.15 2.26
N SER A 243 13.55 20.33 1.72
CA SER A 243 12.58 21.38 1.39
C SER A 243 11.57 20.93 0.35
N VAL A 244 11.96 20.11 -0.64
CA VAL A 244 11.04 19.68 -1.69
C VAL A 244 9.92 18.79 -1.16
N TYR A 245 10.18 17.99 -0.13
CA TYR A 245 9.14 17.23 0.56
C TYR A 245 8.36 18.11 1.54
N ALA A 246 9.04 18.99 2.27
CA ALA A 246 8.42 19.90 3.22
C ALA A 246 7.39 20.83 2.55
N VAL A 247 7.65 21.29 1.33
CA VAL A 247 6.70 22.09 0.54
C VAL A 247 5.42 21.31 0.27
N ILE A 248 5.50 20.03 -0.11
CA ILE A 248 4.31 19.20 -0.35
C ILE A 248 3.50 19.04 0.94
N LEU A 249 4.17 18.76 2.07
CA LEU A 249 3.53 18.65 3.37
C LEU A 249 2.83 19.96 3.78
N LEU A 250 3.51 21.10 3.60
CA LEU A 250 2.97 22.42 3.92
C LEU A 250 1.76 22.76 3.04
N VAL A 251 1.88 22.55 1.73
CA VAL A 251 0.77 22.77 0.77
C VAL A 251 -0.43 21.89 1.13
N PHE A 252 -0.19 20.64 1.54
CA PHE A 252 -1.27 19.76 1.96
C PHE A 252 -1.95 20.22 3.25
N VAL A 253 -1.20 20.73 4.23
CA VAL A 253 -1.77 21.33 5.45
C VAL A 253 -2.60 22.56 5.10
N ILE A 254 -2.10 23.44 4.22
CA ILE A 254 -2.85 24.60 3.72
C ILE A 254 -4.13 24.14 3.02
N PHE A 255 -4.05 23.11 2.18
CA PHE A 255 -5.21 22.51 1.52
C PHE A 255 -6.26 22.03 2.55
N ILE A 256 -5.86 21.32 3.61
CA ILE A 256 -6.80 20.89 4.65
C ILE A 256 -7.46 22.09 5.34
N VAL A 257 -6.69 23.12 5.69
CA VAL A 257 -7.21 24.32 6.36
C VAL A 257 -8.21 25.06 5.47
N LEU A 258 -7.94 25.17 4.17
CA LEU A 258 -8.83 25.84 3.21
C LEU A 258 -10.05 24.99 2.82
N ASN A 259 -9.88 23.67 2.67
CA ASN A 259 -10.92 22.75 2.25
C ASN A 259 -11.82 22.29 3.41
N GLY A 260 -11.33 22.33 4.65
CA GLY A 260 -12.02 21.86 5.85
C GLY A 260 -12.15 20.33 5.96
N SER A 261 -11.53 19.56 5.06
CA SER A 261 -11.50 18.10 5.09
C SER A 261 -10.30 17.55 4.31
N ILE A 262 -9.94 16.28 4.56
CA ILE A 262 -8.94 15.55 3.79
C ILE A 262 -9.49 15.17 2.41
N VAL A 263 -10.79 14.85 2.32
CA VAL A 263 -11.46 14.53 1.05
C VAL A 263 -12.02 15.79 0.39
N VAL A 264 -12.10 15.80 -0.95
CA VAL A 264 -12.62 16.95 -1.69
C VAL A 264 -14.15 16.90 -1.87
N GLY A 265 -14.70 15.72 -2.18
CA GLY A 265 -16.13 15.45 -2.26
C GLY A 265 -16.64 14.53 -1.15
N ASP A 266 -17.95 14.33 -1.11
CA ASP A 266 -18.69 13.47 -0.16
C ASP A 266 -18.23 13.57 1.32
N LYS A 267 -17.94 14.80 1.78
CA LYS A 267 -17.28 15.08 3.07
C LYS A 267 -17.99 14.49 4.28
N THR A 268 -19.32 14.49 4.28
CA THR A 268 -20.15 13.98 5.39
C THR A 268 -20.06 12.47 5.57
N ALA A 269 -19.79 11.72 4.50
CA ALA A 269 -19.57 10.27 4.56
C ALA A 269 -18.11 9.91 4.90
N HIS A 270 -17.20 10.89 4.88
CA HIS A 270 -15.76 10.69 5.03
C HIS A 270 -15.19 11.62 6.12
N GLU A 271 -15.92 11.75 7.21
CA GLU A 271 -15.44 12.46 8.39
C GLU A 271 -14.27 11.71 9.04
N VAL A 272 -13.29 12.45 9.53
CA VAL A 272 -12.14 11.88 10.23
C VAL A 272 -12.62 11.31 11.56
N ALA A 273 -12.41 10.01 11.77
CA ALA A 273 -12.71 9.36 13.03
C ALA A 273 -11.52 8.52 13.51
N ILE A 274 -11.36 8.41 14.81
CA ILE A 274 -10.40 7.48 15.39
C ILE A 274 -11.05 6.09 15.35
N HIS A 275 -10.58 5.22 14.46
CA HIS A 275 -11.06 3.84 14.27
C HIS A 275 -9.89 2.85 14.38
N ILE A 276 -9.40 2.64 15.60
CA ILE A 276 -8.26 1.76 15.90
C ILE A 276 -8.43 0.31 15.40
N PRO A 277 -9.63 -0.31 15.43
CA PRO A 277 -9.87 -1.63 14.82
C PRO A 277 -9.43 -1.76 13.35
N GLN A 278 -9.28 -0.68 12.58
CA GLN A 278 -8.67 -0.74 11.24
C GLN A 278 -7.28 -1.37 11.26
N LEU A 279 -6.51 -1.17 12.33
CA LEU A 279 -5.20 -1.82 12.51
C LEU A 279 -5.33 -3.33 12.71
N PHE A 280 -6.43 -3.79 13.32
CA PHE A 280 -6.70 -5.22 13.47
C PHE A 280 -7.10 -5.85 12.14
N TYR A 281 -7.98 -5.20 11.38
CA TYR A 281 -8.37 -5.65 10.04
C TYR A 281 -7.19 -5.64 9.07
N TYR A 282 -6.32 -4.63 9.15
CA TYR A 282 -5.06 -4.60 8.42
C TYR A 282 -4.13 -5.76 8.79
N SER A 283 -4.00 -6.08 10.09
CA SER A 283 -3.18 -7.22 10.51
C SER A 283 -3.72 -8.56 10.00
N LEU A 284 -5.04 -8.68 9.87
CA LEU A 284 -5.68 -9.84 9.27
C LEU A 284 -5.46 -9.89 7.76
N PHE A 285 -5.53 -8.74 7.08
CA PHE A 285 -5.16 -8.62 5.66
C PHE A 285 -3.73 -9.11 5.41
N CYS A 286 -2.77 -8.64 6.23
CA CYS A 286 -1.39 -9.14 6.18
C CYS A 286 -1.33 -10.65 6.43
N LEU A 287 -1.98 -11.16 7.48
CA LEU A 287 -1.97 -12.59 7.79
C LEU A 287 -2.52 -13.43 6.62
N ILE A 288 -3.64 -13.04 6.00
CA ILE A 288 -4.27 -13.81 4.93
C ILE A 288 -3.37 -13.82 3.68
N PHE A 289 -2.91 -12.65 3.24
CA PHE A 289 -2.16 -12.54 1.99
C PHE A 289 -0.67 -12.88 2.13
N THR A 290 -0.14 -13.01 3.35
CA THR A 290 1.23 -13.50 3.62
C THR A 290 1.26 -14.72 4.55
N TRP A 291 0.18 -15.52 4.59
CA TRP A 291 0.02 -16.63 5.52
C TRP A 291 1.20 -17.63 5.55
N PRO A 292 1.90 -17.95 4.44
CA PRO A 292 3.02 -18.90 4.49
C PRO A 292 4.19 -18.38 5.33
N HIS A 293 4.35 -17.06 5.42
CA HIS A 293 5.36 -16.44 6.27
C HIS A 293 4.92 -16.37 7.74
N PHE A 294 3.61 -16.34 7.99
CA PHE A 294 3.03 -16.30 9.34
C PHE A 294 2.97 -17.69 9.98
N VAL A 295 2.65 -18.74 9.22
CA VAL A 295 2.50 -20.10 9.77
C VAL A 295 3.80 -20.61 10.41
N GLY A 296 4.96 -20.25 9.86
CA GLY A 296 6.26 -20.57 10.44
C GLY A 296 6.52 -19.96 11.82
N GLU A 297 5.75 -18.93 12.20
CA GLU A 297 5.91 -18.19 13.45
C GLU A 297 4.98 -18.66 14.57
N VAL A 298 4.09 -19.63 14.31
CA VAL A 298 3.16 -20.16 15.32
C VAL A 298 3.93 -20.72 16.53
N ILE A 299 4.97 -21.52 16.30
CA ILE A 299 5.77 -22.10 17.39
C ILE A 299 6.48 -21.00 18.18
N ASN A 300 7.12 -20.05 17.50
CA ASN A 300 7.80 -18.93 18.14
C ASN A 300 6.84 -18.08 18.99
N PHE A 301 5.64 -17.82 18.47
CA PHE A 301 4.59 -17.11 19.21
C PHE A 301 4.11 -17.89 20.44
N THR A 302 3.96 -19.22 20.35
CA THR A 302 3.58 -20.03 21.52
C THR A 302 4.65 -20.02 22.61
N VAL A 303 5.93 -20.10 22.23
CA VAL A 303 7.06 -20.00 23.17
C VAL A 303 7.10 -18.59 23.79
N PHE A 304 6.97 -17.56 22.97
CA PHE A 304 6.88 -16.17 23.42
C PHE A 304 5.73 -15.97 24.42
N SER A 305 4.54 -16.51 24.11
CA SER A 305 3.35 -16.39 24.94
C SER A 305 3.50 -17.10 26.29
N LYS A 306 4.14 -18.27 26.31
CA LYS A 306 4.45 -19.00 27.55
C LYS A 306 5.44 -18.24 28.43
N ARG A 307 6.41 -17.54 27.83
CA ARG A 307 7.42 -16.73 28.53
C ARG A 307 6.87 -15.38 29.02
N HIS A 308 5.98 -14.76 28.25
CA HIS A 308 5.47 -13.40 28.48
C HIS A 308 3.95 -13.39 28.76
N LYS A 309 3.48 -14.24 29.68
CA LYS A 309 2.04 -14.43 29.97
C LYS A 309 1.32 -13.14 30.34
N VAL A 310 1.95 -12.29 31.16
CA VAL A 310 1.37 -11.01 31.60
C VAL A 310 1.18 -10.07 30.41
N LEU A 311 2.19 -9.98 29.52
CA LEU A 311 2.09 -9.16 28.32
C LEU A 311 0.95 -9.64 27.42
N ILE A 312 0.85 -10.95 27.17
CA ILE A 312 -0.24 -11.51 26.36
C ILE A 312 -1.61 -11.24 26.99
N LEU A 313 -1.75 -11.44 28.30
CA LEU A 313 -2.99 -11.14 29.02
C LEU A 313 -3.38 -9.67 28.87
N LEU A 314 -2.44 -8.75 29.10
CA LEU A 314 -2.68 -7.31 28.94
C LEU A 314 -3.03 -6.95 27.49
N SER A 315 -2.35 -7.54 26.49
CA SER A 315 -2.67 -7.35 25.08
C SER A 315 -4.08 -7.86 24.73
N VAL A 316 -4.50 -8.99 25.29
CA VAL A 316 -5.87 -9.53 25.09
C VAL A 316 -6.90 -8.61 25.72
N LEU A 317 -6.71 -8.19 26.97
CA LEU A 317 -7.63 -7.28 27.66
C LEU A 317 -7.73 -5.93 26.93
N PHE A 318 -6.59 -5.38 26.49
CA PHE A 318 -6.54 -4.14 25.74
C PHE A 318 -7.21 -4.28 24.36
N GLY A 319 -6.96 -5.40 23.65
CA GLY A 319 -7.61 -5.69 22.38
C GLY A 319 -9.13 -5.82 22.51
N ILE A 320 -9.62 -6.51 23.56
CA ILE A 320 -11.05 -6.61 23.88
C ILE A 320 -11.62 -5.23 24.18
N PHE A 321 -10.93 -4.41 24.98
CA PHE A 321 -11.36 -3.05 25.29
C PHE A 321 -11.46 -2.18 24.04
N ILE A 322 -10.48 -2.23 23.13
CA ILE A 322 -10.53 -1.50 21.85
C ILE A 322 -11.71 -1.97 21.00
N VAL A 323 -11.90 -3.29 20.85
CA VAL A 323 -13.03 -3.84 20.06
C VAL A 323 -14.36 -3.39 20.66
N TYR A 324 -14.49 -3.39 21.99
CA TYR A 324 -15.70 -2.94 22.67
C TYR A 324 -15.94 -1.43 22.49
N SER A 325 -14.92 -0.61 22.71
CA SER A 325 -15.07 0.85 22.81
C SER A 325 -15.01 1.59 21.47
N ASN A 326 -14.39 1.00 20.45
CA ASN A 326 -14.00 1.73 19.25
C ASN A 326 -14.28 1.00 17.92
N THR A 327 -15.10 -0.06 17.92
CA THR A 327 -15.59 -0.63 16.65
C THR A 327 -16.61 0.31 16.01
N ILE A 328 -16.23 0.91 14.88
CA ILE A 328 -17.11 1.78 14.08
C ILE A 328 -17.66 0.98 12.91
N VAL A 329 -18.97 1.07 12.69
CA VAL A 329 -19.65 0.38 11.57
C VAL A 329 -20.21 1.42 10.63
N HIS A 330 -19.57 1.59 9.49
CA HIS A 330 -19.98 2.56 8.49
C HIS A 330 -21.27 2.12 7.77
N PRO A 331 -22.23 3.02 7.48
CA PRO A 331 -23.47 2.66 6.76
C PRO A 331 -23.24 1.96 5.41
N TYR A 332 -22.27 2.42 4.62
CA TYR A 332 -21.95 1.78 3.33
C TYR A 332 -21.56 0.30 3.47
N LEU A 333 -20.87 -0.08 4.57
CA LEU A 333 -20.53 -1.48 4.82
C LEU A 333 -21.77 -2.37 5.04
N LEU A 334 -22.86 -1.79 5.54
CA LEU A 334 -24.12 -2.49 5.80
C LEU A 334 -25.11 -2.41 4.65
N ALA A 335 -24.89 -1.53 3.68
CA ALA A 335 -25.81 -1.29 2.57
C ALA A 335 -25.30 -1.90 1.25
N ASP A 336 -23.98 -1.90 1.02
CA ASP A 336 -23.43 -2.24 -0.29
C ASP A 336 -23.11 -3.74 -0.42
N ASN A 337 -24.09 -4.53 -0.86
CA ASN A 337 -23.94 -5.97 -1.10
C ASN A 337 -23.11 -6.33 -2.34
N ARG A 338 -22.55 -5.34 -3.05
CA ARG A 338 -21.63 -5.53 -4.19
C ARG A 338 -20.19 -5.80 -3.76
N HIS A 339 -19.86 -5.68 -2.48
CA HIS A 339 -18.50 -5.88 -1.98
C HIS A 339 -18.38 -7.18 -1.16
N TYR A 340 -17.25 -7.91 -1.26
CA TYR A 340 -17.04 -9.13 -0.47
C TYR A 340 -17.12 -8.85 1.04
N PHE A 341 -16.61 -7.68 1.46
CA PHE A 341 -16.55 -7.33 2.87
C PHE A 341 -17.93 -7.14 3.52
N PHE A 342 -18.95 -6.77 2.73
CA PHE A 342 -20.35 -6.75 3.20
C PHE A 342 -20.77 -8.13 3.73
N TYR A 343 -20.45 -9.21 3.00
CA TYR A 343 -20.83 -10.56 3.39
C TYR A 343 -20.00 -11.06 4.58
N LEU A 344 -18.71 -10.75 4.63
CA LEU A 344 -17.88 -11.08 5.79
C LEU A 344 -18.41 -10.39 7.05
N TRP A 345 -18.74 -9.12 6.94
CA TRP A 345 -19.27 -8.35 8.06
C TRP A 345 -20.65 -8.85 8.48
N SER A 346 -21.60 -8.91 7.54
CA SER A 346 -22.99 -9.30 7.80
C SER A 346 -23.10 -10.72 8.37
N ARG A 347 -22.40 -11.71 7.77
CA ARG A 347 -22.53 -13.12 8.14
C ARG A 347 -21.77 -13.51 9.41
N PHE A 348 -20.73 -12.77 9.78
CA PHE A 348 -19.90 -13.10 10.95
C PHE A 348 -19.90 -11.98 12.00
N TYR A 349 -19.31 -10.81 11.69
CA TYR A 349 -19.12 -9.73 12.66
C TYR A 349 -20.44 -9.14 13.18
N ASN A 350 -21.47 -9.08 12.35
CA ASN A 350 -22.78 -8.55 12.72
C ASN A 350 -23.67 -9.65 13.31
N ARG A 351 -23.73 -10.82 12.67
CA ARG A 351 -24.56 -11.95 13.13
C ARG A 351 -24.15 -12.48 14.50
N TYR A 352 -22.85 -12.57 14.78
CA TYR A 352 -22.33 -13.10 16.04
C TYR A 352 -21.51 -12.01 16.75
N SER A 353 -22.13 -11.31 17.70
CA SER A 353 -21.47 -10.21 18.43
C SER A 353 -20.16 -10.64 19.11
N LEU A 354 -20.09 -11.88 19.61
CA LEU A 354 -18.89 -12.46 20.22
C LEU A 354 -17.75 -12.72 19.23
N PHE A 355 -18.05 -12.86 17.93
CA PHE A 355 -17.04 -13.13 16.90
C PHE A 355 -15.94 -12.06 16.88
N ARG A 356 -16.31 -10.78 17.07
CA ARG A 356 -15.36 -9.66 17.10
C ARG A 356 -14.29 -9.83 18.19
N TYR A 357 -14.70 -10.36 19.34
CA TYR A 357 -13.81 -10.60 20.48
C TYR A 357 -12.97 -11.87 20.31
N PHE A 358 -13.54 -12.93 19.70
CA PHE A 358 -12.78 -14.14 19.39
C PHE A 358 -11.65 -13.92 18.38
N MET A 359 -11.70 -12.86 17.58
CA MET A 359 -10.61 -12.47 16.68
C MET A 359 -9.43 -11.79 17.39
N VAL A 360 -9.58 -11.32 18.64
CA VAL A 360 -8.51 -10.61 19.36
C VAL A 360 -7.20 -11.40 19.47
N PRO A 361 -7.19 -12.70 19.85
CA PRO A 361 -5.98 -13.50 19.84
C PRO A 361 -5.33 -13.62 18.45
N VAL A 362 -6.15 -13.66 17.38
CA VAL A 362 -5.66 -13.71 16.00
C VAL A 362 -4.95 -12.39 15.65
N TYR A 363 -5.53 -11.24 16.00
CA TYR A 363 -4.90 -9.93 15.78
C TYR A 363 -3.58 -9.79 16.54
N ILE A 364 -3.51 -10.29 17.78
CA ILE A 364 -2.29 -10.25 18.58
C ILE A 364 -1.20 -11.11 17.94
N PHE A 365 -1.53 -12.31 17.49
CA PHE A 365 -0.59 -13.15 16.73
C PHE A 365 -0.14 -12.45 15.45
N SER A 366 -1.05 -11.89 14.67
CA SER A 366 -0.72 -11.19 13.43
C SER A 366 0.22 -10.02 13.67
N TRP A 367 -0.07 -9.17 14.66
CA TRP A 367 0.79 -8.03 15.01
C TRP A 367 2.13 -8.47 15.58
N TYR A 368 2.20 -9.56 16.35
CA TYR A 368 3.48 -10.15 16.78
C TYR A 368 4.37 -10.47 15.57
N VAL A 369 3.81 -11.15 14.55
CA VAL A 369 4.56 -11.50 13.34
C VAL A 369 4.97 -10.27 12.55
N ILE A 370 4.04 -9.32 12.33
CA ILE A 370 4.32 -8.06 11.62
C ILE A 370 5.47 -7.29 12.28
N LEU A 371 5.39 -7.08 13.60
CA LEU A 371 6.41 -6.36 14.36
C LEU A 371 7.75 -7.09 14.32
N LYS A 372 7.75 -8.42 14.44
CA LYS A 372 8.97 -9.24 14.35
C LYS A 372 9.64 -9.12 12.97
N MET A 373 8.86 -9.13 11.89
CA MET A 373 9.39 -9.04 10.51
C MET A 373 9.87 -7.64 10.15
N LEU A 374 9.22 -6.60 10.67
CA LEU A 374 9.62 -5.20 10.45
C LEU A 374 10.85 -4.80 11.25
N TYR A 375 11.09 -5.44 12.40
CA TYR A 375 12.23 -5.12 13.26
C TYR A 375 13.54 -5.58 12.62
N ASP A 376 14.37 -4.63 12.21
CA ASP A 376 15.75 -4.87 11.80
C ASP A 376 16.73 -4.30 12.82
N LYS A 377 17.53 -5.17 13.44
CA LYS A 377 18.58 -4.77 14.38
C LYS A 377 19.59 -3.78 13.78
N ASN A 378 19.79 -3.85 12.46
CA ASN A 378 20.75 -3.02 11.71
C ASN A 378 20.15 -1.69 11.24
N ASP A 379 18.82 -1.61 11.06
CA ASP A 379 18.12 -0.39 10.63
C ASP A 379 16.77 -0.26 11.35
N ILE A 380 16.75 0.37 12.52
CA ILE A 380 15.53 0.60 13.30
C ILE A 380 14.69 1.77 12.76
N SER A 381 15.30 2.65 11.94
CA SER A 381 14.67 3.88 11.44
C SER A 381 13.32 3.62 10.77
N PHE A 382 13.24 2.55 10.00
CA PHE A 382 12.04 2.23 9.26
C PHE A 382 10.93 1.71 10.17
N PHE A 383 11.27 0.85 11.13
CA PHE A 383 10.30 0.31 12.10
C PHE A 383 9.59 1.43 12.86
N ILE A 384 10.34 2.41 13.36
CA ILE A 384 9.79 3.53 14.14
C ILE A 384 9.00 4.53 13.29
N LEU A 385 9.31 4.67 12.00
CA LEU A 385 8.61 5.59 11.09
C LEU A 385 7.36 4.95 10.48
N TYR A 386 7.42 3.66 10.17
CA TYR A 386 6.35 2.93 9.52
C TYR A 386 5.10 2.80 10.40
N LEU A 387 5.26 2.46 11.70
CA LEU A 387 4.11 2.23 12.58
C LEU A 387 3.21 3.46 12.77
N PRO A 388 3.74 4.67 13.04
CA PRO A 388 2.93 5.90 13.06
C PRO A 388 2.28 6.18 11.71
N CYS A 389 2.95 5.90 10.59
CA CYS A 389 2.39 6.09 9.26
C CYS A 389 1.17 5.19 9.02
N VAL A 390 1.25 3.91 9.38
CA VAL A 390 0.12 2.98 9.29
C VAL A 390 -1.03 3.41 10.21
N LEU A 391 -0.72 3.85 11.44
CA LEU A 391 -1.72 4.39 12.35
C LEU A 391 -2.44 5.61 11.77
N LEU A 392 -1.70 6.55 11.17
CA LEU A 392 -2.27 7.76 10.58
C LEU A 392 -3.11 7.46 9.33
N VAL A 393 -2.64 6.60 8.43
CA VAL A 393 -3.38 6.27 7.20
C VAL A 393 -4.64 5.47 7.49
N LEU A 394 -4.57 4.51 8.41
CA LEU A 394 -5.67 3.55 8.64
C LEU A 394 -6.54 3.90 9.83
N GLY A 395 -5.94 4.31 10.94
CA GLY A 395 -6.66 4.59 12.18
C GLY A 395 -7.55 5.83 12.12
N THR A 396 -7.48 6.61 11.03
CA THR A 396 -8.32 7.79 10.78
C THR A 396 -9.50 7.53 9.84
N GLN A 397 -9.63 6.29 9.31
CA GLN A 397 -10.67 5.92 8.34
C GLN A 397 -11.89 5.29 9.00
N THR A 398 -13.07 5.85 8.78
CA THR A 398 -14.35 5.31 9.25
C THR A 398 -14.74 4.03 8.50
N LEU A 399 -14.66 4.05 7.17
CA LEU A 399 -15.02 2.94 6.29
C LEU A 399 -13.93 1.86 6.25
N ILE A 400 -14.33 0.61 6.45
CA ILE A 400 -13.44 -0.52 6.21
C ILE A 400 -13.43 -0.78 4.70
N ASP A 401 -12.34 -0.36 4.06
CA ASP A 401 -12.10 -0.57 2.64
C ASP A 401 -10.67 -1.10 2.47
N ILE A 402 -10.55 -2.25 1.81
CA ILE A 402 -9.27 -2.93 1.64
C ILE A 402 -8.27 -2.14 0.80
N ARG A 403 -8.74 -1.18 -0.01
CA ARG A 403 -7.91 -0.32 -0.85
C ARG A 403 -6.94 0.52 -0.02
N TYR A 404 -7.32 0.89 1.21
CA TYR A 404 -6.42 1.58 2.14
C TYR A 404 -5.22 0.73 2.57
N TYR A 405 -5.30 -0.60 2.45
CA TYR A 405 -4.26 -1.51 2.91
C TYR A 405 -3.14 -1.75 1.89
N PHE A 406 -3.32 -1.38 0.62
CA PHE A 406 -2.37 -1.73 -0.45
C PHE A 406 -0.96 -1.21 -0.19
N ILE A 407 -0.78 0.10 0.01
CA ILE A 407 0.54 0.67 0.23
C ILE A 407 1.17 0.19 1.55
N PRO A 408 0.47 0.22 2.71
CA PRO A 408 0.99 -0.36 3.95
C PRO A 408 1.45 -1.81 3.78
N TYR A 409 0.64 -2.65 3.14
CA TYR A 409 0.93 -4.07 2.90
C TYR A 409 2.14 -4.27 2.01
N ILE A 410 2.22 -3.56 0.88
CA ILE A 410 3.35 -3.68 -0.05
C ILE A 410 4.65 -3.28 0.63
N ILE A 411 4.64 -2.16 1.36
CA ILE A 411 5.78 -1.68 2.14
C ILE A 411 6.22 -2.71 3.18
N PHE A 412 5.26 -3.33 3.88
CA PHE A 412 5.52 -4.42 4.81
C PHE A 412 6.12 -5.64 4.10
N ARG A 413 5.53 -6.08 2.98
CA ARG A 413 5.94 -7.27 2.25
C ARG A 413 7.34 -7.15 1.64
N LEU A 414 7.73 -5.95 1.22
CA LEU A 414 9.08 -5.61 0.76
C LEU A 414 10.16 -5.78 1.85
N ARG A 415 9.78 -5.81 3.14
CA ARG A 415 10.71 -5.97 4.27
C ARG A 415 10.85 -7.40 4.77
N ILE A 416 10.00 -8.32 4.33
CA ILE A 416 10.12 -9.73 4.71
C ILE A 416 11.38 -10.28 4.04
N LYS A 417 12.40 -10.61 4.85
CA LYS A 417 13.70 -11.13 4.38
C LYS A 417 13.55 -12.54 3.81
N ASN A 418 14.17 -12.79 2.66
CA ASN A 418 14.16 -14.09 1.98
C ASN A 418 15.30 -14.99 2.48
N ASN A 419 15.01 -15.85 3.46
CA ASN A 419 15.86 -16.99 3.79
C ASN A 419 15.56 -18.19 2.88
N SER A 420 16.30 -19.30 3.00
CA SER A 420 16.08 -20.51 2.18
C SER A 420 14.67 -21.09 2.31
N SER A 421 14.04 -21.01 3.49
CA SER A 421 12.62 -21.34 3.71
C SER A 421 11.65 -20.39 3.00
N THR A 422 12.12 -19.20 2.60
CA THR A 422 11.26 -18.14 2.06
C THR A 422 10.91 -18.35 0.59
N VAL A 423 11.70 -19.07 -0.20
CA VAL A 423 11.33 -19.39 -1.60
C VAL A 423 10.04 -20.21 -1.65
N PHE A 424 9.97 -21.24 -0.81
CA PHE A 424 8.77 -22.07 -0.71
C PHE A 424 7.56 -21.24 -0.24
N ASN A 425 7.75 -20.36 0.74
CA ASN A 425 6.69 -19.46 1.19
C ASN A 425 6.20 -18.51 0.08
N VAL A 426 7.10 -17.97 -0.75
CA VAL A 426 6.74 -17.12 -1.89
C VAL A 426 5.97 -17.94 -2.93
N ILE A 427 6.34 -19.21 -3.16
CA ILE A 427 5.60 -20.10 -4.07
C ILE A 427 4.19 -20.36 -3.54
N LEU A 428 4.03 -20.64 -2.25
CA LEU A 428 2.71 -20.82 -1.63
C LEU A 428 1.88 -19.53 -1.70
N GLU A 429 2.50 -18.37 -1.49
CA GLU A 429 1.87 -17.05 -1.63
C GLU A 429 1.39 -16.82 -3.06
N PHE A 430 2.24 -17.08 -4.06
CA PHE A 430 1.90 -17.01 -5.48
C PHE A 430 0.71 -17.91 -5.84
N VAL A 431 0.75 -19.18 -5.43
CA VAL A 431 -0.35 -20.13 -5.69
C VAL A 431 -1.64 -19.66 -5.01
N THR A 432 -1.55 -19.19 -3.77
CA THR A 432 -2.70 -18.64 -3.04
C THR A 432 -3.31 -17.47 -3.80
N PHE A 433 -2.49 -16.56 -4.32
CA PHE A 433 -2.96 -15.39 -5.06
C PHE A 433 -3.61 -15.78 -6.39
N CYS A 434 -3.02 -16.71 -7.15
CA CYS A 434 -3.63 -17.22 -8.37
C CYS A 434 -5.00 -17.84 -8.10
N VAL A 435 -5.15 -18.63 -7.03
CA VAL A 435 -6.42 -19.26 -6.66
C VAL A 435 -7.46 -18.20 -6.25
N ILE A 436 -7.09 -17.25 -5.39
CA ILE A 436 -8.02 -16.19 -4.95
C ILE A 436 -8.43 -15.31 -6.14
N ASN A 437 -7.50 -14.96 -7.03
CA ASN A 437 -7.81 -14.21 -8.25
C ASN A 437 -8.78 -14.96 -9.15
N ALA A 438 -8.54 -16.26 -9.41
CA ALA A 438 -9.43 -17.08 -10.20
C ALA A 438 -10.85 -17.12 -9.60
N ILE A 439 -10.96 -17.26 -8.27
CA ILE A 439 -12.24 -17.21 -7.56
C ILE A 439 -12.89 -15.83 -7.68
N ALA A 440 -12.14 -14.75 -7.45
CA ALA A 440 -12.66 -13.39 -7.47
C ALA A 440 -13.18 -13.00 -8.87
N PHE A 441 -12.43 -13.30 -9.94
CA PHE A 441 -12.89 -13.06 -11.31
C PHE A 441 -14.06 -13.96 -11.69
N ASN A 442 -14.05 -15.24 -11.30
CA ASN A 442 -15.20 -16.12 -11.54
C ASN A 442 -16.48 -15.59 -10.85
N LEU A 443 -16.38 -15.09 -9.62
CA LEU A 443 -17.49 -14.45 -8.94
C LEU A 443 -17.94 -13.18 -9.66
N PHE A 444 -17.02 -12.33 -10.09
CA PHE A 444 -17.34 -11.14 -10.88
C PHE A 444 -18.08 -11.48 -12.18
N TYR A 445 -17.67 -12.53 -12.90
CA TYR A 445 -18.30 -12.95 -14.16
C TYR A 445 -19.67 -13.61 -13.97
N THR A 446 -19.91 -14.28 -12.84
CA THR A 446 -21.08 -15.16 -12.66
C THR A 446 -22.11 -14.65 -11.66
N LYS A 447 -21.77 -13.67 -10.82
CA LYS A 447 -22.67 -13.12 -9.79
C LYS A 447 -23.20 -11.76 -10.21
N ASP A 448 -24.48 -11.76 -10.55
CA ASP A 448 -25.28 -10.57 -10.80
C ASP A 448 -25.94 -10.09 -9.50
N ILE A 449 -25.96 -8.77 -9.33
CA ILE A 449 -26.58 -8.08 -8.21
C ILE A 449 -27.52 -7.02 -8.79
N VAL A 450 -28.81 -7.19 -8.58
CA VAL A 450 -29.84 -6.28 -9.11
C VAL A 450 -30.22 -5.27 -8.04
N TRP A 451 -30.13 -3.99 -8.39
CA TRP A 451 -30.57 -2.86 -7.58
C TRP A 451 -31.58 -2.07 -8.41
N ASP A 452 -32.66 -1.59 -7.77
CA ASP A 452 -33.75 -0.89 -8.47
C ASP A 452 -33.29 0.43 -9.12
N ASP A 453 -32.22 1.04 -8.59
CA ASP A 453 -31.65 2.30 -9.08
C ASP A 453 -30.75 2.13 -10.33
N TYR A 454 -30.45 0.89 -10.74
CA TYR A 454 -29.57 0.61 -11.89
C TYR A 454 -30.27 -0.24 -12.95
N GLU A 455 -30.24 0.22 -14.19
CA GLU A 455 -30.82 -0.51 -15.33
C GLU A 455 -30.06 -1.83 -15.64
N ILE A 456 -28.77 -1.89 -15.29
CA ILE A 456 -27.89 -3.02 -15.59
C ILE A 456 -27.49 -3.72 -14.28
N PRO A 457 -27.49 -5.07 -14.24
CA PRO A 457 -27.00 -5.81 -13.08
C PRO A 457 -25.58 -5.42 -12.71
N GLN A 458 -25.38 -5.13 -11.44
CA GLN A 458 -24.08 -4.87 -10.84
C GLN A 458 -23.33 -6.18 -10.59
N ARG A 459 -22.01 -6.08 -10.41
CA ARG A 459 -21.14 -7.24 -10.19
C ARG A 459 -20.58 -7.25 -8.78
N LEU A 460 -20.27 -8.45 -8.29
CA LEU A 460 -19.59 -8.62 -7.01
C LEU A 460 -18.09 -8.29 -7.16
N ILE A 461 -17.61 -7.36 -6.34
CA ILE A 461 -16.24 -6.85 -6.32
C ILE A 461 -15.64 -6.97 -4.91
N TRP A 462 -14.38 -6.55 -4.80
CA TRP A 462 -13.60 -6.59 -3.57
C TRP A 462 -14.11 -5.69 -2.44
#